data_AF-A0A0C7MPK9-F1
#
_entry.id   AF-A0A0C7MPK9-F1
#
_cell.length_a   1.000
_cell.length_b   1.000
_cell.length_c   1.000
_cell.angle_alpha   90.00
_cell.angle_beta   90.00
_cell.angle_gamma   90.00
#
_symmetry.space_group_name_H-M   'P 1'
#
loop_
_entity.id
_entity.type
_entity.pdbx_description
1 polymer ?
#
loop_
_entity_poly.entity_id
_entity_poly.type
_entity_poly.pdbx_seq_one_letter_code
_entity_poly.pdbx_strand_id
1 'polypeptide(L)'
;MSFNLEHVLGFKVKVTNVLDTATVGRIYSYNSSNNTITIQEAKKGSSQPQHFKIIKLSFVKSLEVIGEKPVKNSFRKDPIRPSEVSIETVQDSLQREIEKARKSRS
;
A
#
# COMPACT_ATOMS: atom_id res chain seq x y z
N MET A 1 25.08 8.66 -3.76
CA MET A 1 24.31 9.13 -2.58
C MET A 1 23.09 8.25 -2.42
N SER A 2 22.97 7.52 -1.32
CA SER A 2 21.79 6.69 -1.03
C SER A 2 20.64 7.58 -0.56
N PHE A 3 19.70 7.89 -1.46
CA PHE A 3 18.45 8.52 -1.07
C PHE A 3 17.68 7.56 -0.18
N ASN A 4 17.48 7.94 1.09
CA ASN A 4 16.72 7.13 2.04
C ASN A 4 15.22 7.29 1.73
N LEU A 5 14.74 6.46 0.81
CA LEU A 5 13.40 6.50 0.20
C LEU A 5 12.26 6.29 1.20
N GLU A 6 12.56 5.76 2.37
CA GLU A 6 11.58 5.54 3.45
C GLU A 6 10.99 6.86 3.97
N HIS A 7 11.77 7.95 3.94
CA HIS A 7 11.32 9.25 4.43
C HIS A 7 10.59 10.10 3.38
N VAL A 8 10.52 9.65 2.12
CA VAL A 8 9.98 10.44 0.99
C VAL A 8 8.48 10.20 0.79
N LEU A 9 7.85 9.40 1.65
CA LEU A 9 6.40 9.20 1.67
C LEU A 9 5.64 10.52 1.80
N GLY A 10 4.63 10.70 0.96
CA GLY A 10 3.79 11.89 0.94
C GLY A 10 4.43 13.12 0.29
N PHE A 11 5.70 13.12 -0.10
CA PHE A 11 6.27 14.26 -0.81
C PHE A 11 5.72 14.36 -2.23
N LYS A 12 5.61 15.59 -2.74
CA LYS A 12 5.32 15.84 -4.16
C LYS A 12 6.63 15.78 -4.93
N VAL A 13 6.71 14.86 -5.88
CA VAL A 13 7.94 14.58 -6.63
C VAL A 13 7.72 14.66 -8.14
N LYS A 14 8.77 15.04 -8.85
CA LYS A 14 8.95 14.85 -10.29
C LYS A 14 9.83 13.63 -10.47
N VAL A 15 9.30 12.62 -11.14
CA VAL A 15 10.06 11.43 -11.50
C VAL A 15 10.29 11.46 -13.00
N THR A 16 11.55 11.52 -13.41
CA THR A 16 11.94 11.45 -14.81
C THR A 16 12.40 10.04 -15.09
N ASN A 17 11.82 9.39 -16.11
CA ASN A 17 12.23 8.06 -16.50
C ASN A 17 13.43 8.09 -17.46
N VAL A 18 13.95 6.91 -17.80
CA VAL A 18 15.03 6.75 -18.80
C VAL A 18 14.65 7.18 -20.22
N LEU A 19 13.36 7.32 -20.51
CA LEU A 19 12.82 7.83 -21.79
C LEU A 19 12.53 9.35 -21.73
N ASP A 20 13.11 10.06 -20.76
CA ASP A 20 12.94 11.50 -20.51
C ASP A 20 11.47 11.97 -20.33
N THR A 21 10.56 11.03 -20.04
CA THR A 21 9.18 11.33 -19.67
C THR A 21 9.11 11.67 -18.18
N ALA A 22 8.58 12.85 -17.86
CA ALA A 22 8.36 13.28 -16.49
C ALA A 22 6.96 12.90 -15.99
N THR A 23 6.89 12.26 -14.82
CA THR A 23 5.65 12.02 -14.07
C THR A 23 5.68 12.87 -12.80
N VAL A 24 4.63 13.67 -12.58
CA VAL A 24 4.50 14.50 -11.37
C VAL A 24 3.37 13.97 -10.50
N GLY A 25 3.65 13.74 -9.23
CA GLY A 25 2.64 13.28 -8.30
C GLY A 25 3.14 13.22 -6.86
N ARG A 26 2.32 12.65 -5.99
CA ARG A 26 2.63 12.46 -4.58
C ARG A 26 3.08 11.03 -4.34
N ILE A 27 4.15 10.81 -3.57
CA ILE A 27 4.59 9.45 -3.26
C ILE A 27 3.56 8.78 -2.36
N TYR A 28 2.91 7.79 -2.97
CA TYR A 28 2.05 6.73 -2.46
C TYR A 28 2.69 5.94 -1.32
N SER A 29 3.54 5.04 -1.79
CA SER A 29 4.21 4.02 -1.03
C SER A 29 5.54 3.73 -1.71
N TYR A 30 6.47 3.21 -0.92
CA TYR A 30 7.72 2.65 -1.41
C TYR A 30 7.78 1.19 -0.96
N ASN A 31 8.03 0.28 -1.90
CA ASN A 31 8.27 -1.13 -1.62
C ASN A 31 9.75 -1.42 -1.88
N SER A 32 10.49 -1.65 -0.80
CA SER A 32 11.92 -1.95 -0.83
C SER A 32 12.22 -3.36 -1.37
N SER A 33 11.33 -4.33 -1.14
CA SER A 33 11.51 -5.72 -1.59
C SER A 33 11.57 -5.84 -3.11
N ASN A 34 10.79 -5.04 -3.83
CA ASN A 34 10.76 -5.06 -5.30
C ASN A 34 11.26 -3.76 -5.94
N ASN A 35 11.78 -2.82 -5.14
CA ASN A 35 12.25 -1.51 -5.57
C ASN A 35 11.24 -0.76 -6.46
N THR A 36 9.98 -0.67 -6.02
CA THR A 36 8.94 0.10 -6.70
C THR A 36 8.46 1.28 -5.87
N ILE A 37 8.19 2.39 -6.56
CA ILE A 37 7.54 3.57 -6.00
C ILE A 37 6.15 3.67 -6.60
N THR A 38 5.14 3.80 -5.74
CA THR A 38 3.78 4.12 -6.16
C THR A 38 3.61 5.63 -6.07
N ILE A 39 3.18 6.25 -7.17
CA ILE A 39 2.91 7.69 -7.25
C ILE A 39 1.42 7.88 -7.47
N GLN A 40 0.81 8.70 -6.63
CA GLN A 40 -0.54 9.20 -6.79
C GLN A 40 -0.49 10.45 -7.67
N GLU A 41 -1.05 10.37 -8.87
CA GLU A 41 -1.10 11.51 -9.78
C GLU A 41 -2.13 12.54 -9.29
N ALA A 42 -1.90 13.81 -9.62
CA ALA A 42 -2.82 14.88 -9.25
C ALA A 42 -4.17 14.68 -9.96
N LYS A 43 -5.28 14.78 -9.21
CA LYS A 43 -6.63 14.70 -9.78
C LYS A 43 -6.84 15.83 -10.79
N LYS A 44 -7.20 15.51 -12.03
CA LYS A 44 -7.72 16.47 -13.00
C LYS A 44 -9.24 16.63 -12.82
N GLY A 45 -9.66 17.19 -11.67
CA GLY A 45 -11.07 17.47 -11.34
C GLY A 45 -11.61 16.71 -10.11
N SER A 46 -12.72 17.19 -9.55
CA SER A 46 -13.30 16.68 -8.29
C SER A 46 -13.93 15.28 -8.41
N SER A 47 -14.42 14.91 -9.60
CA SER A 47 -15.18 13.67 -9.85
C SER A 47 -14.35 12.50 -10.38
N GLN A 48 -13.05 12.68 -10.63
CA GLN A 48 -12.23 11.63 -11.24
C GLN A 48 -11.66 10.68 -10.16
N PRO A 49 -11.64 9.36 -10.41
CA PRO A 49 -11.01 8.39 -9.53
C PRO A 49 -9.52 8.71 -9.36
N GLN A 50 -8.98 8.34 -8.21
CA GLN A 50 -7.57 8.55 -7.90
C GLN A 50 -6.72 7.67 -8.84
N HIS A 51 -5.87 8.27 -9.67
CA HIS A 51 -4.97 7.53 -10.54
C HIS A 51 -3.65 7.25 -9.82
N PHE A 52 -3.24 5.99 -9.81
CA PHE A 52 -1.99 5.53 -9.19
C PHE A 52 -1.10 4.89 -10.25
N LYS A 53 0.17 5.25 -10.24
CA LYS A 53 1.18 4.72 -11.15
C LYS A 53 2.28 4.03 -10.35
N ILE A 54 2.58 2.78 -10.71
CA ILE A 54 3.65 2.01 -10.09
C ILE A 54 4.87 2.08 -11.00
N ILE A 55 6.00 2.55 -10.47
CA ILE A 55 7.23 2.76 -11.23
C ILE A 55 8.35 1.96 -10.57
N LYS A 56 9.03 1.11 -11.34
CA LYS A 56 10.28 0.46 -10.88
C LYS A 56 11.40 1.49 -10.87
N LEU A 57 12.15 1.53 -9.77
CA LEU A 57 13.29 2.43 -9.60
C LEU A 57 14.37 2.25 -10.67
N SER A 58 14.49 1.06 -11.25
CA SER A 58 15.42 0.79 -12.36
C SER A 58 15.18 1.64 -13.61
N PHE A 59 13.96 2.15 -13.80
CA PHE A 59 13.61 3.01 -14.93
C PHE A 59 13.61 4.50 -14.57
N VAL A 60 13.97 4.85 -13.33
CA VAL A 60 14.03 6.24 -12.85
C VAL A 60 15.42 6.79 -13.11
N LYS A 61 15.48 7.84 -13.93
CA LYS A 61 16.70 8.59 -14.23
C LYS A 61 16.96 9.66 -13.17
N SER A 62 15.92 10.39 -12.76
CA SER A 62 16.01 11.37 -11.68
C SER A 62 14.72 11.45 -10.87
N LEU A 63 14.85 11.78 -9.59
CA LEU A 63 13.75 12.03 -8.67
C LEU A 63 14.01 13.36 -7.96
N GLU A 64 13.14 14.33 -8.23
CA GLU A 64 13.22 15.69 -7.67
C GLU A 64 12.02 15.95 -6.78
N VAL A 65 12.24 16.51 -5.60
CA VAL A 65 11.16 16.93 -4.70
C VAL A 65 10.74 18.35 -5.08
N ILE A 66 9.50 18.53 -5.53
CA ILE A 66 8.98 19.81 -6.05
C ILE A 66 8.03 20.52 -5.06
N GLY A 67 7.78 19.94 -3.89
CA GLY A 67 6.85 20.52 -2.93
C GLY A 67 7.01 19.98 -1.53
N GLU A 68 6.44 20.73 -0.57
CA GLU A 68 6.57 20.45 0.86
C GLU A 68 5.86 19.17 1.28
N LYS A 69 6.43 18.55 2.33
CA LYS A 69 5.84 17.41 3.03
C LYS A 69 4.42 17.78 3.48
N PRO A 70 3.42 16.91 3.34
CA PRO A 70 2.09 17.20 3.86
C PRO A 70 2.21 17.36 5.38
N VAL A 71 1.74 18.48 5.91
CA VAL A 71 1.73 18.82 7.35
C VAL A 71 1.00 17.75 8.18
N LYS A 72 0.10 16.99 7.53
CA LYS A 72 -0.60 15.85 8.14
C LYS A 72 -0.31 14.58 7.37
N ASN A 73 0.32 13.61 8.05
CA ASN A 73 0.40 12.24 7.57
C ASN A 73 -1.02 11.65 7.66
N SER A 74 -1.77 11.68 6.55
CA SER A 74 -3.15 11.16 6.50
C SER A 74 -3.20 9.64 6.41
N PHE A 75 -2.06 8.95 6.57
CA PHE A 75 -2.03 7.53 6.90
C PHE A 75 -2.74 7.38 8.25
N ARG A 76 -4.06 7.15 8.19
CA ARG A 76 -4.74 6.46 9.27
C ARG A 76 -3.96 5.17 9.44
N LYS A 77 -3.20 5.08 10.54
CA LYS A 77 -2.82 3.77 11.05
C LYS A 77 -4.15 3.12 11.33
N ASP A 78 -4.68 2.38 10.36
CA ASP A 78 -5.80 1.50 10.65
C ASP A 78 -5.31 0.65 11.82
N PRO A 79 -5.95 0.74 12.99
CA PRO A 79 -5.56 -0.12 14.08
C PRO A 79 -5.70 -1.53 13.52
N ILE A 80 -4.58 -2.26 13.48
CA ILE A 80 -4.62 -3.70 13.27
C ILE A 80 -5.47 -4.18 14.44
N ARG A 81 -6.76 -4.41 14.19
CA ARG A 81 -7.66 -5.07 15.12
C ARG A 81 -7.55 -6.54 14.75
N PRO A 82 -6.60 -7.29 15.34
CA PRO A 82 -6.62 -8.73 15.17
C PRO A 82 -8.02 -9.20 15.56
N SER A 83 -8.67 -9.95 14.69
CA SER A 83 -9.92 -10.61 15.03
C SER A 83 -9.60 -11.64 16.09
N GLU A 84 -9.96 -11.36 17.34
CA GLU A 84 -9.91 -12.33 18.41
C GLU A 84 -10.95 -13.42 18.11
N VAL A 85 -10.51 -14.67 18.09
CA VAL A 85 -11.38 -15.83 17.92
C VAL A 85 -11.42 -16.57 19.24
N SER A 86 -12.62 -16.76 19.81
CA SER A 86 -12.79 -17.56 21.03
C SER A 86 -12.43 -19.01 20.73
N ILE A 87 -11.55 -19.57 21.55
CA ILE A 87 -11.14 -20.98 21.46
C ILE A 87 -12.36 -21.89 21.72
N GLU A 88 -13.27 -21.48 22.62
CA GLU A 88 -14.49 -22.25 22.91
C GLU A 88 -15.36 -22.43 21.67
N THR A 89 -15.55 -21.36 20.87
CA THR A 89 -16.36 -21.45 19.64
C THR A 89 -15.75 -22.36 18.57
N VAL A 90 -14.41 -22.45 18.51
CA VAL A 90 -13.70 -23.36 17.61
C VAL A 90 -13.87 -24.80 18.09
N GLN A 91 -13.79 -25.03 19.39
CA GLN A 91 -13.92 -26.34 20.01
C GLN A 91 -15.34 -26.90 19.85
N ASP A 92 -16.37 -26.07 20.09
CA ASP A 92 -17.78 -26.44 19.89
C ASP A 92 -18.10 -26.74 18.41
N SER A 93 -17.55 -25.96 17.49
CA SER A 93 -17.70 -26.19 16.05
C SER A 93 -17.06 -27.52 15.62
N LEU A 94 -15.86 -27.82 16.12
CA LEU A 94 -15.17 -29.09 15.89
C LEU A 94 -15.97 -30.28 16.44
N GLN A 95 -16.48 -30.16 17.66
CA GLN A 95 -17.26 -31.21 18.32
C GLN A 95 -18.52 -31.54 17.50
N ARG A 96 -19.24 -30.50 17.02
CA ARG A 96 -20.43 -30.66 16.17
C ARG A 96 -20.13 -31.39 14.87
N GLU A 97 -19.04 -31.04 14.18
CA GLU A 97 -18.68 -31.72 12.94
C GLU A 97 -18.24 -33.17 13.17
N ILE A 98 -17.55 -33.46 14.28
CA ILE A 98 -17.19 -34.84 14.66
C ILE A 98 -18.45 -35.68 14.92
N GLU A 99 -19.42 -35.15 15.65
CA GLU A 99 -20.69 -35.86 15.93
C GLU A 99 -21.51 -36.09 14.65
N LYS A 100 -21.55 -35.10 13.76
CA LYS A 100 -22.23 -35.20 12.47
C LYS A 100 -21.61 -36.28 11.59
N ALA A 101 -20.28 -36.34 11.54
CA ALA A 101 -19.54 -37.37 10.80
C ALA A 101 -19.71 -38.77 11.41
N ARG A 102 -19.88 -38.89 12.73
CA ARG A 102 -20.18 -40.16 13.40
C ARG A 102 -21.58 -40.66 13.07
N LYS A 103 -22.59 -39.77 13.10
CA LYS A 103 -23.98 -40.10 12.75
C LYS A 103 -24.16 -40.49 11.29
N SER A 104 -23.36 -39.92 10.36
CA SER A 104 -23.41 -40.30 8.95
C SER A 104 -22.74 -41.65 8.64
N ARG A 105 -22.06 -42.26 9.62
CA ARG A 105 -21.26 -43.49 9.45
C ARG A 105 -21.88 -44.73 10.13
N SER A 106 -22.98 -44.57 10.88
CA SER A 106 -23.83 -45.68 11.39
C SER A 106 -25.09 -45.80 10.52
#